data_AF-A0AAV2SI94-F1
#
_entry.id   AF-A0AAV2SI94-F1
#
_cell.length_a   1.000
_cell.length_b   1.000
_cell.length_c   1.000
_cell.angle_alpha   90.00
_cell.angle_beta   90.00
_cell.angle_gamma   90.00
#
_symmetry.space_group_name_H-M   'P 1'
#
loop_
_entity.id
_entity.type
_entity.pdbx_description
1 polymer ?
#
loop_
_entity_poly.entity_id
_entity_poly.type
_entity_poly.pdbx_seq_one_letter_code
_entity_poly.pdbx_strand_id
1 'polypeptide(L)'
;TEPSIFQILTLSNWMKFVQRTATIVMIKEYKHNRMGAGMLKLFGDGNPNYALFSPTDYRLPRLKIPMRMCPPDFFHRSQDYAKRIFLGKITQMEGTKICTR
;
A
#
# COMPACT_ATOMS: atom_id res chain seq x y z
N THR A 1 -18.89 -25.20 15.96
CA THR A 1 -17.67 -25.68 15.28
C THR A 1 -17.83 -25.36 13.81
N GLU A 2 -16.90 -24.57 13.25
CA GLU A 2 -16.94 -24.28 11.81
C GLU A 2 -16.62 -25.55 11.01
N PRO A 3 -17.36 -25.83 9.93
CA PRO A 3 -17.12 -27.02 9.10
C PRO A 3 -15.76 -26.93 8.40
N SER A 4 -15.04 -28.05 8.35
CA SER A 4 -13.77 -28.14 7.63
C SER A 4 -13.98 -28.01 6.12
N ILE A 5 -13.05 -27.38 5.40
CA ILE A 5 -13.09 -27.24 3.94
C ILE A 5 -13.30 -28.60 3.25
N PHE A 6 -12.65 -29.65 3.76
CA PHE A 6 -12.79 -31.00 3.22
C PHE A 6 -14.22 -31.54 3.33
N GLN A 7 -14.98 -31.14 4.36
CA GLN A 7 -16.38 -31.52 4.54
C GLN A 7 -17.33 -30.70 3.65
N ILE A 8 -16.95 -29.47 3.32
CA ILE A 8 -17.75 -28.61 2.42
C ILE A 8 -17.60 -29.10 0.98
N LEU A 9 -16.40 -29.51 0.56
CA LEU A 9 -16.08 -29.94 -0.80
C LEU A 9 -16.80 -31.25 -1.22
N THR A 10 -17.27 -32.06 -0.27
CA THR A 10 -18.01 -33.30 -0.56
C THR A 10 -19.49 -33.05 -0.90
N LEU A 11 -20.02 -31.86 -0.61
CA LEU A 11 -21.41 -31.52 -0.88
C LEU A 11 -21.63 -31.23 -2.37
N SER A 12 -22.76 -31.66 -2.94
CA SER A 12 -23.10 -31.40 -4.35
C SER A 12 -23.21 -29.90 -4.68
N ASN A 13 -23.49 -29.07 -3.67
CA ASN A 13 -23.63 -27.62 -3.77
C ASN A 13 -22.45 -26.85 -3.15
N TRP A 14 -21.27 -27.47 -3.00
CA TRP A 14 -20.08 -26.90 -2.34
C TRP A 14 -19.67 -25.51 -2.86
N MET A 15 -19.88 -25.22 -4.15
CA MET A 15 -19.54 -23.92 -4.76
C MET A 15 -20.28 -22.74 -4.11
N LYS A 16 -21.42 -22.96 -3.45
CA LYS A 16 -22.14 -21.90 -2.71
C LYS A 16 -21.41 -21.48 -1.43
N PHE A 17 -20.51 -22.32 -0.92
CA PHE A 17 -19.87 -22.16 0.37
C PHE A 17 -18.38 -21.81 0.26
N VAL A 18 -17.78 -21.87 -0.94
CA VAL A 18 -16.36 -21.60 -1.17
C VAL A 18 -16.17 -20.37 -2.05
N GLN A 19 -15.38 -19.42 -1.56
CA GLN A 19 -15.00 -18.23 -2.32
C GLN A 19 -13.85 -18.56 -3.29
N ARG A 20 -14.06 -18.31 -4.59
CA ARG A 20 -12.99 -18.41 -5.60
C ARG A 20 -11.94 -17.33 -5.33
N THR A 21 -10.66 -17.72 -5.36
CA THR A 21 -9.51 -16.82 -5.21
C THR A 21 -8.60 -16.92 -6.43
N ALA A 22 -7.82 -15.87 -6.70
CA ALA A 22 -6.87 -15.82 -7.80
C ALA A 22 -5.65 -14.99 -7.41
N THR A 23 -4.54 -15.19 -8.12
CA THR A 23 -3.32 -14.38 -7.98
C THR A 23 -3.12 -13.51 -9.22
N ILE A 24 -2.63 -12.30 -9.02
CA ILE A 24 -2.27 -11.40 -10.11
C ILE A 24 -0.93 -11.88 -10.65
N VAL A 25 -0.83 -12.19 -11.94
CA VAL A 25 0.44 -12.65 -12.56
C VAL A 25 1.13 -11.52 -13.32
N MET A 26 0.35 -10.59 -13.87
CA MET A 26 0.86 -9.48 -14.67
C MET A 26 -0.14 -8.33 -14.65
N ILE A 27 0.37 -7.10 -14.77
CA ILE A 27 -0.45 -5.91 -14.96
C ILE A 27 -0.39 -5.53 -16.44
N LYS A 28 -1.52 -5.71 -17.15
CA LYS A 28 -1.60 -5.42 -18.60
C LYS A 28 -1.61 -3.93 -18.91
N GLU A 29 -2.29 -3.13 -18.07
CA GLU A 29 -2.47 -1.69 -18.27
C GLU A 29 -2.60 -0.98 -16.92
N TYR A 30 -2.04 0.23 -16.81
CA TYR A 30 -2.17 1.08 -15.62
C TYR A 30 -3.27 2.12 -15.80
N LYS A 31 -4.48 1.82 -15.32
CA LYS A 31 -5.62 2.76 -15.36
C LYS A 31 -5.62 3.80 -14.23
N HIS A 32 -5.03 3.46 -13.08
CA HIS A 32 -4.94 4.38 -11.95
C HIS A 32 -3.90 5.47 -12.24
N ASN A 33 -4.21 6.73 -11.93
CA ASN A 33 -3.31 7.89 -12.13
C ASN A 33 -2.05 7.86 -11.25
N ARG A 34 -1.93 6.86 -10.36
CA ARG A 34 -0.84 6.65 -9.38
C ARG A 34 -0.56 7.89 -8.52
N MET A 35 -1.56 8.73 -8.27
CA MET A 35 -1.45 9.92 -7.44
C MET A 35 -2.41 9.84 -6.26
N GLY A 36 -1.99 10.37 -5.11
CA GLY A 36 -2.82 10.43 -3.92
C GLY A 36 -2.49 11.64 -3.07
N ALA A 37 -3.51 12.13 -2.34
CA ALA A 37 -3.34 13.10 -1.27
C ALA A 37 -3.08 12.36 0.05
N GLY A 38 -2.24 12.93 0.91
CA GLY A 38 -1.86 12.30 2.18
C GLY A 38 -1.01 13.18 3.07
N MET A 39 -0.48 12.58 4.13
CA MET A 39 0.38 13.24 5.12
C MET A 39 1.81 12.73 5.02
N LEU A 40 2.76 13.61 5.30
CA LEU A 40 4.18 13.25 5.42
C LEU A 40 4.52 12.99 6.89
N LYS A 41 5.21 11.89 7.17
CA LYS A 41 5.65 11.46 8.51
C LYS A 41 7.12 11.07 8.49
N LEU A 42 7.79 11.20 9.63
CA LEU A 42 9.10 10.59 9.83
C LEU A 42 8.95 9.08 10.09
N PHE A 43 9.98 8.32 9.74
CA PHE A 43 10.07 6.92 10.17
C PHE A 43 10.33 6.87 11.68
N GLY A 44 9.86 5.81 12.34
CA GLY A 44 10.11 5.59 13.77
C GLY A 44 11.61 5.52 14.09
N ASP A 45 12.41 5.05 13.12
CA ASP A 45 13.86 4.90 13.24
C ASP A 45 14.62 6.24 13.07
N GLY A 46 13.93 7.36 12.83
CA GLY A 46 14.57 8.68 12.69
C GLY A 46 15.48 8.82 11.46
N ASN A 47 15.26 8.01 10.41
CA ASN A 47 16.11 8.00 9.22
C ASN A 47 16.16 9.39 8.53
N PRO A 48 17.33 10.03 8.40
CA PRO A 48 17.44 11.37 7.81
C PRO A 48 17.29 11.36 6.28
N ASN A 49 17.44 10.21 5.64
CA ASN A 49 17.45 10.10 4.18
C ASN A 49 16.04 9.96 3.58
N TYR A 50 15.06 9.52 4.37
CA TYR A 50 13.73 9.18 3.87
C TYR A 50 12.61 9.62 4.81
N ALA A 51 11.49 9.99 4.22
CA ALA A 51 10.22 10.24 4.87
C ALA A 51 9.17 9.23 4.41
N LEU A 52 8.15 9.03 5.23
CA LEU A 52 7.00 8.18 4.95
C LEU A 52 5.83 9.04 4.49
N PHE A 53 5.40 8.86 3.24
CA PHE A 53 4.16 9.43 2.77
C PHE A 53 3.01 8.46 3.02
N SER A 54 2.01 8.90 3.78
CA SER A 54 0.82 8.15 4.14
C SER A 54 -0.38 8.70 3.36
N PRO A 55 -0.80 8.06 2.25
CA PRO A 55 -1.99 8.48 1.51
C PRO A 55 -3.25 8.34 2.39
N THR A 56 -4.25 9.16 2.10
CA THR A 56 -5.59 9.07 2.70
C THR A 56 -6.40 7.90 2.11
N ASP A 57 -6.19 7.59 0.83
CA ASP A 57 -6.78 6.43 0.18
C ASP A 57 -6.02 5.16 0.57
N TYR A 58 -6.71 4.21 1.22
CA TYR A 58 -6.14 2.94 1.67
C TYR A 58 -5.71 2.01 0.53
N ARG A 59 -6.23 2.24 -0.68
CA ARG A 59 -5.87 1.46 -1.88
C ARG A 59 -4.49 1.84 -2.41
N LEU A 60 -3.98 3.01 -2.04
CA LEU A 60 -2.63 3.43 -2.36
C LEU A 60 -1.65 2.96 -1.26
N PRO A 61 -0.52 2.36 -1.64
CA PRO A 61 0.49 1.98 -0.66
C PRO A 61 1.13 3.23 -0.05
N ARG A 62 1.64 3.09 1.17
CA ARG A 62 2.50 4.10 1.77
C ARG A 62 3.81 4.18 0.96
N LEU A 63 4.30 5.38 0.73
CA LEU A 63 5.45 5.61 -0.14
C LEU A 63 6.67 6.02 0.68
N LYS A 64 7.84 5.49 0.29
CA LYS A 64 9.13 5.92 0.80
C LYS A 64 9.63 7.08 -0.06
N ILE A 65 9.66 8.27 0.51
CA ILE A 65 10.02 9.51 -0.19
C ILE A 65 11.45 9.91 0.22
N PRO A 66 12.37 10.15 -0.72
CA PRO A 66 13.68 10.72 -0.40
C PRO A 66 13.55 12.11 0.24
N MET A 67 14.31 12.38 1.31
CA MET A 67 14.22 13.64 2.06
C MET A 67 14.50 14.88 1.19
N ARG A 68 15.31 14.73 0.13
CA ARG A 68 15.55 15.79 -0.89
C ARG A 68 14.29 16.28 -1.61
N MET A 69 13.22 15.47 -1.64
CA MET A 69 11.92 15.83 -2.23
C MET A 69 10.97 16.43 -1.19
N CYS A 70 11.33 16.39 0.08
CA CYS A 70 10.57 16.95 1.18
C CYS A 70 10.96 18.42 1.41
N PRO A 71 10.13 19.18 2.13
CA PRO A 71 10.53 20.52 2.57
C PRO A 71 11.85 20.48 3.36
N PRO A 72 12.75 21.46 3.20
CA PRO A 72 14.10 21.43 3.81
C PRO A 72 14.05 21.33 5.34
N ASP A 73 13.06 21.93 5.98
CA ASP A 73 12.90 21.92 7.44
C ASP A 73 12.08 20.73 7.96
N PHE A 74 11.61 19.84 7.09
CA PHE A 74 10.68 18.77 7.47
C PHE A 74 11.25 17.84 8.54
N PHE A 75 12.55 17.53 8.48
CA PHE A 75 13.19 16.63 9.45
C PHE A 75 13.13 17.20 10.87
N HIS A 76 13.47 18.49 11.04
CA HIS A 76 13.50 19.14 12.34
C HIS A 76 12.11 19.57 12.82
N ARG A 77 11.21 19.92 11.90
CA ARG A 77 9.89 20.53 12.18
C ARG A 77 8.73 19.66 11.72
N SER A 78 8.85 18.34 11.77
CA SER A 78 7.84 17.41 11.25
C SER A 78 6.41 17.65 11.79
N GLN A 79 6.28 18.11 13.03
CA GLN A 79 4.99 18.40 13.68
C GLN A 79 4.22 19.54 12.99
N ASP A 80 4.91 20.54 12.45
CA ASP A 80 4.28 21.68 11.76
C ASP A 80 3.61 21.27 10.44
N TYR A 81 4.05 20.15 9.88
CA TYR A 81 3.52 19.57 8.66
C TYR A 81 2.43 18.52 8.92
N ALA A 82 2.13 18.20 10.19
CA ALA A 82 1.15 17.17 10.54
C ALA A 82 -0.28 17.50 10.07
N LYS A 83 -0.62 18.79 9.95
CA LYS A 83 -1.93 19.26 9.45
C LYS A 83 -1.92 19.64 7.96
N ARG A 84 -0.79 19.45 7.26
CA ARG A 84 -0.66 19.81 5.84
C ARG A 84 -0.89 18.57 4.97
N ILE A 85 -1.64 18.77 3.88
CA ILE A 85 -1.90 17.74 2.88
C ILE A 85 -0.87 17.86 1.77
N PHE A 86 -0.24 16.75 1.44
CA PHE A 86 0.73 16.63 0.36
C PHE A 86 0.16 15.77 -0.77
N LEU A 87 0.58 16.07 -2.00
CA LEU A 87 0.32 15.23 -3.16
C LEU A 87 1.54 14.34 -3.41
N GLY A 88 1.32 13.02 -3.42
CA GLY A 88 2.33 12.02 -3.74
C GLY A 88 1.99 11.33 -5.06
N LYS A 89 3.00 11.11 -5.91
CA LYS A 89 2.88 10.33 -7.15
C LYS A 89 3.82 9.13 -7.10
N ILE A 90 3.30 7.95 -7.39
CA ILE A 90 4.09 6.74 -7.55
C ILE A 90 4.74 6.78 -8.94
N THR A 91 6.05 7.06 -8.98
CA THR A 91 6.83 7.05 -10.22
C THR A 91 7.21 5.64 -10.62
N GLN A 92 7.77 4.88 -9.67
CA GLN A 92 8.19 3.50 -9.85
C GLN A 92 7.90 2.73 -8.58
N MET A 93 7.46 1.48 -8.73
CA MET A 93 7.29 0.56 -7.64
C MET A 93 8.18 -0.64 -7.95
N GLU A 94 9.28 -0.77 -7.22
CA GLU A 94 10.15 -1.93 -7.34
C GLU A 94 9.53 -3.08 -6.55
N GLY A 95 9.23 -4.17 -7.25
CA GLY A 95 8.59 -5.35 -6.69
C GLY A 95 8.99 -6.58 -7.49
N THR A 96 10.07 -7.23 -7.05
CA THR A 96 10.45 -8.57 -7.50
C THR A 96 9.64 -9.58 -6.69
N LYS A 97 8.94 -10.47 -7.40
CA LYS A 97 8.03 -11.54 -6.92
C LYS A 97 6.65 -11.04 -6.49
N ILE A 98 5.75 -10.98 -7.46
CA ILE A 98 4.32 -11.06 -7.18
C ILE A 98 4.10 -12.38 -6.43
N CYS A 99 3.49 -12.31 -5.25
CA CYS A 99 3.41 -13.39 -4.28
C CYS A 99 3.08 -14.75 -4.91
N THR A 100 4.11 -15.54 -5.27
CA THR A 100 3.99 -16.98 -5.45
C THR A 100 3.76 -17.56 -4.06
N ARG A 101 2.52 -17.96 -3.79
CA ARG A 101 2.19 -18.88 -2.70
C ARG A 101 2.73 -20.26 -3.02
#